data_AF-A0A3C2DBP8-F1
#
_entry.id   AF-A0A3C2DBP8-F1
#
_cell.length_a   1.000
_cell.length_b   1.000
_cell.length_c   1.000
_cell.angle_alpha   90.00
_cell.angle_beta   90.00
_cell.angle_gamma   90.00
#
_symmetry.space_group_name_H-M   'P 1'
#
loop_
_entity.id
_entity.type
_entity.pdbx_description
1 polymer ?
#
loop_
_entity_poly.entity_id
_entity_poly.type
_entity_poly.pdbx_seq_one_letter_code
_entity_poly.pdbx_strand_id
1 'polypeptide(L)'
;MSASTTPLNGWRVGVTADRRATQQVEVLRRRGAEVVTGCTMRTLDLSHDPRLLEASQALIDHPPNTTIIQTGMGLTMWLEAMDAVGVGSELRSSLAGAEILTRGPKATSAARKAGFEVEWSAPDEQLAQVVKYLASTGGRG
;
A
#
# COMPACT_ATOMS: atom_id res chain seq x y z
N MET A 1 34.40 16.67 -32.25
CA MET A 1 33.05 16.19 -31.88
C MET A 1 33.18 15.49 -30.53
N SER A 2 32.79 16.14 -29.44
CA SER A 2 32.82 15.47 -28.13
C SER A 2 31.66 14.47 -28.09
N ALA A 3 31.95 13.18 -27.92
CA ALA A 3 30.91 12.18 -27.77
C ALA A 3 30.07 12.57 -26.55
N SER A 4 28.78 12.88 -26.75
CA SER A 4 27.87 13.13 -25.64
C SER A 4 27.61 11.79 -24.94
N THR A 5 28.51 11.40 -24.05
CA THR A 5 28.37 10.20 -23.24
C THR A 5 27.16 10.40 -22.36
N THR A 6 26.05 9.74 -22.73
CA THR A 6 24.85 9.74 -21.91
C THR A 6 25.19 9.16 -20.53
N PRO A 7 24.60 9.65 -19.43
CA PRO A 7 25.11 9.38 -18.07
C PRO A 7 25.22 7.91 -17.66
N LEU A 8 24.51 7.01 -18.33
CA LEU A 8 24.50 5.57 -18.04
C LEU A 8 25.15 4.72 -19.15
N ASN A 9 25.92 5.31 -20.06
CA ASN A 9 26.57 4.55 -21.13
C ASN A 9 27.51 3.46 -20.55
N GLY A 10 27.38 2.23 -21.05
CA GLY A 10 28.13 1.07 -20.57
C GLY A 10 27.57 0.41 -19.30
N TRP A 11 26.50 0.94 -18.71
CA TRP A 11 25.83 0.34 -17.57
C TRP A 11 24.78 -0.68 -18.03
N ARG A 12 24.75 -1.83 -17.36
CA ARG A 12 23.68 -2.84 -17.50
C ARG A 12 22.81 -2.82 -16.24
N VAL A 13 21.53 -2.50 -16.40
CA VAL A 13 20.59 -2.25 -15.30
C VAL A 13 19.45 -3.26 -15.33
N GLY A 14 19.22 -3.96 -14.22
CA GLY A 14 18.07 -4.83 -14.02
C GLY A 14 16.86 -4.07 -13.51
N VAL A 15 15.72 -4.22 -14.19
CA VAL A 15 14.42 -3.70 -13.72
C VAL A 15 13.55 -4.88 -13.32
N THR A 16 13.31 -5.01 -12.02
CA THR A 16 12.50 -6.09 -11.41
C THR A 16 11.09 -5.65 -11.02
N ALA A 17 10.77 -4.38 -11.25
CA ALA A 17 9.48 -3.78 -10.95
C ALA A 17 8.39 -4.29 -11.90
N ASP A 18 7.17 -4.36 -11.38
CA ASP A 18 5.94 -4.56 -12.13
C ASP A 18 5.30 -3.21 -12.47
N ARG A 19 4.92 -2.48 -11.42
CA ARG A 19 4.28 -1.18 -11.54
C ARG A 19 5.21 -0.15 -12.18
N ARG A 20 4.75 0.43 -13.29
CA ARG A 20 5.46 1.44 -14.09
C ARG A 20 6.80 0.96 -14.65
N ALA A 21 6.97 -0.35 -14.84
CA ALA A 21 8.21 -0.92 -15.39
C ALA A 21 8.58 -0.28 -16.72
N THR A 22 7.61 -0.13 -17.64
CA THR A 22 7.85 0.47 -18.96
C THR A 22 8.38 1.89 -18.86
N GLN A 23 7.80 2.76 -18.02
CA GLN A 23 8.30 4.13 -17.88
C GLN A 23 9.72 4.14 -17.28
N GLN A 24 10.01 3.28 -16.31
CA GLN A 24 11.35 3.17 -15.72
C GLN A 24 12.39 2.73 -16.77
N VAL A 25 12.08 1.67 -17.53
CA VAL A 25 12.93 1.15 -18.61
C VAL A 25 13.21 2.22 -19.66
N GLU A 26 12.17 2.95 -20.08
CA GLU A 26 12.29 3.98 -21.10
C GLU A 26 13.19 5.14 -20.65
N VAL A 27 13.04 5.60 -19.39
CA VAL A 27 13.90 6.65 -18.82
C VAL A 27 15.37 6.19 -18.73
N LEU A 28 15.63 4.94 -18.32
CA LEU A 28 16.97 4.39 -18.22
C LEU A 28 17.64 4.24 -19.59
N ARG A 29 16.92 3.71 -20.58
CA ARG A 29 17.41 3.59 -21.97
C ARG A 29 17.72 4.95 -22.59
N ARG A 30 16.86 5.97 -22.37
CA ARG A 30 17.12 7.34 -22.82
C ARG A 30 18.41 7.94 -22.24
N ARG A 31 18.86 7.45 -21.08
CA ARG A 31 20.14 7.85 -20.46
C ARG A 31 21.32 6.95 -20.84
N GLY A 32 21.13 6.01 -21.76
CA GLY A 32 22.19 5.17 -22.35
C GLY A 32 22.44 3.83 -21.67
N ALA A 33 21.59 3.41 -20.73
CA ALA A 33 21.74 2.11 -20.09
C ALA A 33 21.27 0.97 -21.02
N GLU A 34 21.98 -0.17 -20.98
CA GLU A 34 21.41 -1.45 -21.38
C GLU A 34 20.47 -1.93 -20.27
N VAL A 35 19.20 -2.18 -20.58
CA VAL A 35 18.21 -2.54 -19.56
C VAL A 35 17.70 -3.96 -19.76
N VAL A 36 17.83 -4.79 -18.72
CA VAL A 36 17.28 -6.15 -18.63
C VAL A 36 16.04 -6.12 -17.74
N THR A 37 14.91 -6.63 -18.24
CA THR A 37 13.67 -6.69 -17.48
C THR A 37 13.40 -8.10 -16.97
N GLY A 38 13.04 -8.22 -15.70
CA GLY A 38 12.67 -9.49 -15.08
C GLY A 38 11.81 -9.24 -13.86
N CYS A 39 10.50 -9.09 -14.08
CA CYS A 39 9.54 -8.83 -13.01
C CYS A 39 9.56 -10.00 -12.00
N THR A 40 9.80 -9.68 -10.72
CA THR A 40 9.91 -10.68 -9.65
C THR A 40 8.64 -10.82 -8.81
N MET A 41 7.74 -9.84 -8.89
CA MET A 41 6.47 -9.79 -8.15
C MET A 41 5.45 -9.02 -8.97
N ARG A 42 4.19 -9.49 -9.03
CA ARG A 42 3.10 -8.78 -9.72
C ARG A 42 2.08 -8.24 -8.73
N THR A 43 1.52 -7.07 -9.02
CA THR A 43 0.36 -6.55 -8.29
C THR A 43 -0.91 -6.97 -9.03
N LEU A 44 -1.80 -7.68 -8.34
CA LEU A 44 -3.11 -8.05 -8.88
C LEU A 44 -4.15 -7.00 -8.48
N ASP A 45 -5.05 -6.70 -9.40
CA ASP A 45 -6.25 -5.93 -9.10
C ASP A 45 -7.31 -6.88 -8.54
N LEU A 46 -7.73 -6.63 -7.29
CA LEU A 46 -8.73 -7.42 -6.58
C LEU A 46 -10.07 -6.68 -6.46
N SER A 47 -10.25 -5.55 -7.15
CA SER A 47 -11.43 -4.70 -7.01
C SER A 47 -12.75 -5.42 -7.34
N HIS A 48 -12.69 -6.49 -8.14
CA HIS A 48 -13.84 -7.32 -8.53
C HIS A 48 -13.79 -8.72 -7.90
N ASP A 49 -12.88 -8.97 -6.97
CA ASP A 49 -12.82 -10.26 -6.28
C ASP A 49 -13.96 -10.33 -5.25
N PRO A 50 -14.89 -11.30 -5.36
CA PRO A 50 -16.04 -11.38 -4.46
C PRO A 50 -15.62 -11.54 -2.99
N ARG A 51 -14.45 -12.16 -2.73
CA ARG A 51 -13.93 -12.33 -1.36
C ARG A 51 -13.59 -11.01 -0.70
N LEU A 52 -13.23 -9.98 -1.48
CA LEU A 52 -12.95 -8.65 -0.96
C LEU A 52 -14.24 -8.00 -0.43
N LEU A 53 -15.34 -8.13 -1.19
CA LEU A 53 -16.65 -7.63 -0.76
C LEU A 53 -17.17 -8.41 0.47
N GLU A 54 -17.09 -9.74 0.44
CA GLU A 54 -17.51 -10.60 1.56
C GLU A 54 -16.77 -10.25 2.86
N ALA A 55 -15.45 -10.10 2.80
CA ALA A 55 -14.66 -9.70 3.97
C ALA A 55 -15.00 -8.29 4.46
N SER A 56 -15.31 -7.37 3.54
CA SER A 56 -15.68 -5.99 3.88
C SER A 56 -17.04 -5.93 4.57
N GLN A 57 -18.02 -6.70 4.07
CA GLN A 57 -19.33 -6.78 4.70
C GLN A 57 -19.24 -7.41 6.09
N ALA A 58 -18.40 -8.44 6.26
CA ALA A 58 -18.16 -9.02 7.59
C ALA A 58 -17.57 -8.01 8.59
N LEU A 59 -16.67 -7.11 8.13
CA LEU A 59 -16.14 -6.03 8.97
C LEU A 59 -17.17 -4.92 9.25
N ILE A 60 -18.15 -4.73 8.37
CA ILE A 60 -19.27 -3.82 8.61
C ILE A 60 -20.17 -4.40 9.70
N ASP A 61 -20.57 -5.67 9.55
CA ASP A 61 -21.52 -6.36 10.43
C ASP A 61 -20.90 -6.61 11.82
N HIS A 62 -19.57 -6.82 11.86
CA HIS A 62 -18.79 -7.05 13.06
C HIS A 62 -17.55 -6.15 13.07
N PRO A 63 -17.72 -4.85 13.42
CA PRO A 63 -16.61 -3.90 13.46
C PRO A 63 -15.49 -4.34 14.41
N PRO A 64 -14.21 -4.26 13.98
CA PRO A 64 -13.10 -4.60 14.85
C PRO A 64 -12.85 -3.50 15.89
N ASN A 65 -12.33 -3.87 17.05
CA ASN A 65 -11.90 -2.87 18.03
C ASN A 65 -10.57 -2.20 17.63
N THR A 66 -9.72 -2.89 16.87
CA THR A 66 -8.43 -2.39 16.38
C THR A 66 -8.21 -2.81 14.93
N THR A 67 -7.78 -1.86 14.10
CA THR A 67 -7.44 -2.08 12.68
C THR A 67 -5.97 -1.73 12.43
N ILE A 68 -5.23 -2.65 11.83
CA ILE A 68 -3.83 -2.46 11.47
C ILE A 68 -3.71 -2.24 9.96
N ILE A 69 -3.22 -1.07 9.57
CA ILE A 69 -2.99 -0.72 8.17
C ILE A 69 -1.50 -0.93 7.84
N GLN A 70 -1.23 -1.97 7.06
CA GLN A 70 0.15 -2.34 6.70
C GLN A 70 0.72 -1.48 5.57
N THR A 71 -0.06 -1.23 4.52
CA THR A 71 0.39 -0.43 3.37
C THR A 71 -0.68 0.55 2.95
N GLY A 72 -0.27 1.75 2.54
CA GLY A 72 -1.21 2.75 2.06
C GLY A 72 -1.90 2.37 0.75
N MET A 73 -1.18 1.72 -0.17
CA MET A 73 -1.73 1.28 -1.46
C MET A 73 -2.84 0.25 -1.28
N GLY A 74 -2.66 -0.75 -0.40
CA GLY A 74 -3.69 -1.74 -0.13
C GLY A 74 -4.96 -1.10 0.44
N LEU A 75 -4.82 -0.18 1.41
CA LEU A 75 -5.95 0.57 1.95
C LEU A 75 -6.68 1.37 0.87
N THR A 76 -5.94 2.14 0.06
CA THR A 76 -6.54 2.98 -0.99
C THR A 76 -7.30 2.12 -2.00
N MET A 77 -6.68 1.05 -2.53
CA MET A 77 -7.34 0.17 -3.50
C MET A 77 -8.57 -0.52 -2.92
N TRP A 78 -8.49 -0.97 -1.66
CA TRP A 78 -9.62 -1.62 -0.99
C TRP A 78 -10.81 -0.67 -0.84
N LEU A 79 -10.57 0.54 -0.31
CA LEU A 79 -11.64 1.51 -0.11
C LEU A 79 -12.23 2.00 -1.44
N GLU A 80 -11.40 2.24 -2.46
CA GLU A 80 -11.87 2.58 -3.82
C GLU A 80 -12.76 1.47 -4.41
N ALA A 81 -12.38 0.21 -4.23
CA ALA A 81 -13.21 -0.93 -4.66
C ALA A 81 -14.56 -0.97 -3.92
N MET A 82 -14.56 -0.71 -2.61
CA MET A 82 -15.80 -0.69 -1.81
C MET A 82 -16.67 0.52 -2.10
N ASP A 83 -16.07 1.68 -2.40
CA ASP A 83 -16.77 2.87 -2.88
C ASP A 83 -17.47 2.57 -4.22
N ALA A 84 -16.81 1.83 -5.14
CA ALA A 84 -17.37 1.47 -6.45
C ALA A 84 -18.60 0.54 -6.38
N VAL A 85 -18.71 -0.29 -5.34
CA VAL A 85 -19.86 -1.19 -5.12
C VAL A 85 -20.83 -0.68 -4.06
N GLY A 86 -20.64 0.55 -3.57
CA GLY A 86 -21.61 1.27 -2.73
C GLY A 86 -21.53 1.01 -1.22
N VAL A 87 -20.57 0.21 -0.74
CA VAL A 87 -20.43 -0.11 0.70
C VAL A 87 -19.28 0.66 1.39
N GLY A 88 -18.51 1.45 0.64
CA GLY A 88 -17.30 2.10 1.16
C GLY A 88 -17.55 3.12 2.29
N SER A 89 -18.65 3.87 2.24
CA SER A 89 -19.03 4.81 3.32
C SER A 89 -19.34 4.09 4.64
N GLU A 90 -20.06 2.97 4.55
CA GLU A 90 -20.43 2.16 5.70
C GLU A 90 -19.18 1.50 6.29
N LEU A 91 -18.33 0.91 5.44
CA LEU A 91 -17.05 0.34 5.85
C LEU A 91 -16.17 1.35 6.59
N ARG A 92 -15.99 2.56 6.04
CA ARG A 92 -15.21 3.61 6.71
C ARG A 92 -15.79 3.97 8.07
N SER A 93 -17.12 4.04 8.17
CA SER A 93 -17.81 4.36 9.44
C SER A 93 -17.56 3.26 10.48
N SER A 94 -17.67 1.98 10.09
CA SER A 94 -17.38 0.84 10.98
C SER A 94 -15.93 0.83 11.44
N LEU A 95 -14.98 1.13 10.54
CA LEU A 95 -13.55 1.18 10.90
C LEU A 95 -13.18 2.40 11.73
N ALA A 96 -13.87 3.54 11.59
CA ALA A 96 -13.56 4.76 12.32
C ALA A 96 -13.76 4.64 13.84
N GLY A 97 -14.59 3.69 14.29
CA GLY A 97 -14.73 3.36 15.71
C GLY A 97 -13.55 2.58 16.30
N ALA A 98 -12.73 1.96 15.44
CA ALA A 98 -11.60 1.16 15.85
C ALA A 98 -10.38 2.03 16.21
N GLU A 99 -9.50 1.47 17.04
CA GLU A 99 -8.12 1.95 17.14
C GLU A 99 -7.41 1.72 15.81
N ILE A 100 -6.94 2.78 15.16
CA ILE A 100 -6.22 2.65 13.89
C ILE A 100 -4.71 2.71 14.12
N LEU A 101 -4.05 1.59 13.82
CA LEU A 101 -2.60 1.44 13.90
C LEU A 101 -2.00 1.33 12.51
N THR A 102 -0.82 1.90 12.30
CA THR A 102 -0.17 1.88 10.97
C THR A 102 1.28 1.37 11.04
N ARG A 103 1.73 0.67 10.00
CA ARG A 103 3.11 0.18 9.89
C ARG A 103 4.10 1.23 9.36
N GLY A 104 3.80 2.53 9.43
CA GLY A 104 4.70 3.59 8.99
C GLY A 104 4.05 4.71 8.16
N PRO A 105 4.84 5.74 7.78
CA PRO A 105 4.34 7.00 7.23
C PRO A 105 3.47 6.87 5.98
N LYS A 106 3.72 5.87 5.12
CA LYS A 106 2.90 5.64 3.92
C LYS A 106 1.51 5.15 4.25
N ALA A 107 1.40 4.22 5.21
CA ALA A 107 0.12 3.73 5.69
C ALA A 107 -0.62 4.84 6.46
N THR A 108 0.09 5.58 7.32
CA THR A 108 -0.45 6.75 8.03
C THR A 108 -1.02 7.80 7.09
N SER A 109 -0.27 8.16 6.04
CA SER A 109 -0.71 9.15 5.07
C SER A 109 -1.99 8.70 4.34
N ALA A 110 -2.07 7.43 3.93
CA ALA A 110 -3.26 6.89 3.28
C ALA A 110 -4.46 6.84 4.23
N ALA A 111 -4.25 6.43 5.49
CA ALA A 111 -5.29 6.38 6.51
C ALA A 111 -5.89 7.77 6.77
N ARG A 112 -5.05 8.79 6.95
CA ARG A 112 -5.50 10.17 7.15
C ARG A 112 -6.23 10.73 5.94
N LYS A 113 -5.76 10.44 4.71
CA LYS A 113 -6.48 10.80 3.48
C LYS A 113 -7.85 10.13 3.38
N ALA A 114 -7.97 8.94 3.94
CA ALA A 114 -9.23 8.20 4.02
C ALA A 114 -10.16 8.68 5.15
N GLY A 115 -9.74 9.68 5.94
CA GLY A 115 -10.52 10.26 7.04
C GLY A 115 -10.34 9.56 8.39
N PHE A 116 -9.38 8.64 8.50
CA PHE A 116 -9.12 7.95 9.77
C PHE A 116 -8.16 8.73 10.67
N GLU A 117 -8.49 8.76 11.96
CA GLU A 117 -7.57 9.19 13.01
C GLU A 117 -6.62 8.03 13.33
N VAL A 118 -5.32 8.26 13.17
CA VAL A 118 -4.29 7.25 13.43
C VAL A 118 -3.78 7.42 14.85
N GLU A 119 -4.12 6.46 15.72
CA GLU A 119 -3.74 6.46 17.13
C GLU A 119 -2.22 6.32 17.30
N TRP A 120 -1.63 5.40 16.53
CA TRP A 120 -0.20 5.13 16.60
C TRP A 120 0.36 4.57 15.30
N SER A 121 1.65 4.84 15.05
CA SER A 121 2.40 4.32 13.92
C SER A 121 3.71 3.74 14.38
N ALA A 122 4.12 2.62 13.77
CA ALA A 122 5.44 2.04 13.95
C ALA A 122 6.53 3.07 13.59
N PRO A 123 7.48 3.39 14.50
CA PRO A 123 8.53 4.37 14.25
C PRO A 123 9.49 3.96 13.12
N ASP A 124 9.84 2.67 13.05
CA ASP A 124 10.83 2.15 12.09
C ASP A 124 10.17 1.36 10.96
N GLU A 125 8.88 1.57 10.78
CA GLU A 125 8.06 0.88 9.79
C GLU A 125 8.12 -0.66 9.92
N GLN A 126 8.13 -1.23 11.12
CA GLN A 126 8.18 -2.69 11.27
C GLN A 126 6.86 -3.24 11.80
N LEU A 127 6.37 -4.31 11.17
CA LEU A 127 5.18 -5.02 11.66
C LEU A 127 5.40 -5.57 13.08
N ALA A 128 6.62 -6.04 13.38
CA ALA A 128 7.00 -6.51 14.71
C ALA A 128 6.79 -5.42 15.79
N GLN A 129 6.99 -4.14 15.45
CA GLN A 129 6.73 -3.04 16.39
C GLN A 129 5.23 -2.83 16.61
N VAL A 130 4.41 -2.97 15.57
CA VAL A 130 2.94 -2.92 15.71
C VAL A 130 2.45 -4.05 16.60
N VAL A 131 2.94 -5.27 16.38
CA VAL A 131 2.60 -6.44 17.21
C VAL A 131 3.05 -6.22 18.67
N LYS A 132 4.26 -5.71 18.88
CA LYS A 132 4.76 -5.40 20.23
C LYS A 132 3.91 -4.33 20.91
N TYR A 133 3.53 -3.28 20.18
CA TYR A 133 2.65 -2.22 20.68
C TYR A 133 1.31 -2.81 21.14
N LEU A 134 0.64 -3.56 20.25
CA LEU A 134 -0.62 -4.23 20.55
C LEU A 134 -0.54 -5.17 21.75
N ALA A 135 0.51 -5.98 21.82
CA ALA A 135 0.72 -6.88 22.95
C ALA A 135 0.91 -6.12 24.28
N SER A 136 1.45 -4.90 24.24
CA SER A 136 1.66 -4.07 25.43
C SER A 136 0.43 -3.27 25.84
N THR A 137 -0.42 -2.88 24.90
CA THR A 137 -1.63 -2.08 25.17
C THR A 137 -2.89 -2.92 25.35
N GLY A 138 -2.90 -4.15 24.82
CA GLY A 138 -4.08 -5.00 24.74
C GLY A 138 -5.05 -4.62 23.61
N GLY A 139 -4.72 -3.60 22.80
CA GLY A 139 -5.65 -2.96 21.86
C GLY A 139 -6.73 -2.13 22.59
N ARG A 140 -7.68 -1.56 21.85
CA ARG A 140 -8.90 -1.01 22.46
C ARG A 140 -9.82 -2.17 22.88
N GLY A 141 -10.14 -2.23 24.16
CA GLY A 141 -11.15 -3.12 24.75
C GLY A 141 -12.49 -2.43 24.82
#